data_AF-A0A9J6C1I4-F1
#
_entry.id   AF-A0A9J6C1I4-F1
#
_cell.length_a   1.000
_cell.length_b   1.000
_cell.length_c   1.000
_cell.angle_alpha   90.00
_cell.angle_beta   90.00
_cell.angle_gamma   90.00
#
_symmetry.space_group_name_H-M   'P 1'
#
loop_
_entity.id
_entity.type
_entity.pdbx_description
1 polymer ?
#
loop_
_entity_poly.entity_id
_entity_poly.type
_entity_poly.pdbx_seq_one_letter_code
_entity_poly.pdbx_strand_id
1 'polypeptide(L)'
;MVQLPDGDNSPTCKATSRFTEGNTFGSKGLYRRERKYLILGDFNHELKLGSPLESFMLQSFGTRLFSPRESTTNARTVIDGVFGRIEDYNVEVFIYESYASHHKPLVIRVHEL
;
A
#
# COMPACT_ATOMS: atom_id res chain seq x y z
N MET A 1 14.52 4.14 -35.63
CA MET A 1 14.47 2.78 -35.05
C MET A 1 15.25 2.88 -33.75
N VAL A 2 14.57 3.04 -32.61
CA VAL A 2 15.24 3.20 -31.30
C VAL A 2 15.19 1.85 -30.62
N GLN A 3 16.37 1.25 -30.42
CA GLN A 3 16.55 0.03 -29.63
C GLN A 3 16.31 0.38 -28.16
N LEU A 4 15.27 -0.20 -27.57
CA LEU A 4 15.08 -0.18 -26.13
C LEU A 4 16.02 -1.24 -25.52
N PRO A 5 16.70 -0.95 -24.39
CA PRO A 5 17.55 -1.94 -23.75
C PRO A 5 16.72 -3.09 -23.18
N ASP A 6 17.16 -4.32 -23.42
CA ASP A 6 16.65 -5.58 -22.86
C ASP A 6 16.96 -5.71 -21.36
N GLY A 7 16.59 -4.68 -20.59
CA GLY A 7 16.66 -4.68 -19.13
C GLY A 7 15.27 -4.94 -18.59
N ASP A 8 15.12 -6.02 -17.82
CA ASP A 8 13.97 -6.28 -16.97
C ASP A 8 13.75 -5.08 -16.03
N ASN A 9 12.94 -4.12 -16.48
CA ASN A 9 12.57 -2.90 -15.76
C ASN A 9 11.46 -3.17 -14.73
N SER A 10 11.42 -4.38 -14.17
CA SER A 10 10.61 -4.64 -12.98
C SER A 10 11.12 -3.74 -11.86
N PRO A 11 10.34 -2.78 -11.34
CA PRO A 11 10.78 -1.92 -10.25
C PRO A 11 11.03 -2.80 -9.01
N THR A 12 12.29 -3.15 -8.77
CA THR A 12 12.69 -3.88 -7.57
C THR A 12 12.75 -2.90 -6.41
N CYS A 13 11.68 -2.83 -5.65
CA CYS A 13 11.70 -2.14 -4.35
C CYS A 13 12.60 -2.93 -3.40
N LYS A 14 13.87 -2.53 -3.28
CA LYS A 14 14.72 -2.99 -2.18
C LYS A 14 14.27 -2.29 -0.90
N ALA A 15 13.54 -3.02 -0.06
CA ALA A 15 13.27 -2.60 1.31
C ALA A 15 14.61 -2.42 2.05
N THR A 16 15.00 -1.17 2.31
CA THR A 16 16.09 -0.87 3.25
C THR A 16 15.51 -0.85 4.65
N SER A 17 15.38 -2.01 5.26
CA SER A 17 15.01 -2.08 6.68
C SER A 17 16.17 -1.53 7.52
N ARG A 18 16.04 -0.30 8.02
CA ARG A 18 16.79 0.13 9.20
C ARG A 18 15.99 -0.30 10.43
N PHE A 19 16.37 -1.42 11.02
CA PHE A 19 15.93 -1.72 12.38
C PHE A 19 16.67 -0.77 13.33
N THR A 20 15.98 0.23 13.88
CA THR A 20 16.44 0.87 15.11
C THR A 20 16.24 -0.13 16.24
N GLU A 21 17.20 -1.03 16.42
CA GLU A 21 17.24 -1.94 17.56
C GLU A 21 17.56 -1.12 18.83
N GLY A 22 16.51 -0.82 19.59
CA GLY A 22 16.64 -0.53 21.01
C GLY A 22 16.77 -1.84 21.77
N ASN A 23 18.01 -2.26 22.02
CA ASN A 23 18.48 -3.12 23.12
C ASN A 23 17.74 -4.44 23.46
N THR A 24 18.51 -5.54 23.29
CA THR A 24 18.99 -6.53 24.30
C THR A 24 18.64 -8.00 24.05
N PHE A 25 19.71 -8.79 23.96
CA PHE A 25 19.87 -10.24 24.19
C PHE A 25 18.67 -11.08 24.65
N GLY A 26 18.49 -12.23 23.99
CA GLY A 26 17.83 -13.39 24.58
C GLY A 26 17.09 -14.25 23.56
N SER A 27 17.70 -15.37 23.19
CA SER A 27 17.11 -16.47 22.43
C SER A 27 15.82 -16.99 23.10
N LYS A 28 14.66 -16.48 22.66
CA LYS A 28 13.35 -17.12 22.83
C LYS A 28 12.55 -16.91 21.55
N GLY A 29 11.93 -17.98 21.08
CA GLY A 29 11.37 -18.15 19.74
C GLY A 29 10.74 -16.87 19.17
N LEU A 30 11.13 -16.54 17.93
CA LEU A 30 10.48 -15.55 17.10
C LEU A 30 9.05 -16.02 16.82
N TYR A 31 8.15 -15.85 17.79
CA TYR A 31 6.76 -15.52 17.50
C TYR A 31 6.85 -14.22 16.74
N ARG A 32 6.98 -14.32 15.41
CA ARG A 32 6.95 -13.19 14.49
C ARG A 32 5.53 -12.65 14.62
N ARG A 33 5.28 -11.81 15.64
CA ARG A 33 4.02 -11.11 15.84
C ARG A 33 3.65 -10.54 14.49
N GLU A 34 2.60 -11.06 13.89
CA GLU A 34 2.10 -10.56 12.63
C GLU A 34 1.71 -9.11 12.89
N ARG A 35 2.56 -8.19 12.43
CA ARG A 35 2.34 -6.78 12.68
C ARG A 35 1.15 -6.39 11.82
N LYS A 36 0.13 -5.83 12.47
CA LYS A 36 -1.00 -5.20 11.78
C LYS A 36 -0.57 -3.82 11.32
N TYR A 37 -0.72 -3.52 10.04
CA TYR A 37 -0.35 -2.22 9.50
C TYR A 37 -1.14 -1.88 8.24
N LEU A 38 -1.19 -0.57 7.97
CA LEU A 38 -1.70 0.03 6.75
C LEU A 38 -0.58 0.78 6.04
N ILE A 39 -0.59 0.76 4.71
CA ILE A 39 0.26 1.57 3.83
C ILE A 39 -0.69 2.51 3.08
N LEU A 40 -0.43 3.80 3.23
CA LEU A 40 -1.33 4.88 2.83
C LEU A 40 -0.56 5.84 1.94
N GLY A 41 -1.16 6.31 0.85
CA GLY A 41 -0.60 7.41 0.08
C GLY A 41 -0.99 7.44 -1.38
N ASP A 42 -0.31 8.32 -2.10
CA ASP A 42 -0.35 8.42 -3.55
C ASP A 42 0.68 7.46 -4.16
N PHE A 43 0.21 6.43 -4.86
CA PHE A 43 1.07 5.44 -5.50
C PHE A 43 1.51 5.85 -6.91
N ASN A 44 0.95 6.94 -7.46
CA ASN A 44 1.16 7.39 -8.84
C ASN A 44 0.99 6.31 -9.92
N HIS A 45 0.26 5.25 -9.58
CA HIS A 45 -0.06 4.11 -10.42
C HIS A 45 -1.50 3.74 -10.19
N GLU A 46 -2.18 3.35 -11.27
CA GLU A 46 -3.58 3.01 -11.22
C GLU A 46 -3.84 1.77 -10.36
N LEU A 47 -4.62 1.95 -9.29
CA LEU A 47 -4.97 0.93 -8.31
C LEU A 47 -6.11 0.05 -8.85
N LYS A 48 -5.72 -1.00 -9.57
CA LYS A 48 -6.63 -2.01 -10.13
C LYS A 48 -6.35 -3.38 -9.56
N LEU A 49 -7.41 -4.19 -9.42
CA LEU A 49 -7.27 -5.60 -9.11
C LEU A 49 -6.44 -6.30 -10.20
N GLY A 50 -5.52 -7.16 -9.77
CA GLY A 50 -4.59 -7.87 -10.64
C GLY A 50 -3.51 -6.99 -11.26
N SER A 51 -3.39 -5.72 -10.85
CA SER A 51 -2.33 -4.85 -11.36
C SER A 51 -0.95 -5.32 -10.90
N PRO A 52 0.12 -4.95 -11.62
CA PRO A 52 1.50 -5.20 -11.18
C PRO A 52 1.80 -4.60 -9.80
N LEU A 53 1.23 -3.42 -9.49
CA LEU A 53 1.37 -2.78 -8.18
C LEU A 53 0.72 -3.62 -7.08
N GLU A 54 -0.52 -4.08 -7.26
CA GLU A 54 -1.18 -4.93 -6.26
C GLU A 54 -0.39 -6.23 -6.05
N SER A 55 0.06 -6.86 -7.14
CA SER A 55 0.87 -8.08 -7.09
C SER A 55 2.16 -7.86 -6.30
N PHE A 56 2.85 -6.75 -6.57
CA PHE A 56 4.05 -6.35 -5.84
C PHE A 56 3.76 -6.13 -4.35
N MET A 57 2.68 -5.43 -4.01
CA MET A 57 2.29 -5.16 -2.61
C MET A 57 1.96 -6.45 -1.85
N LEU A 58 1.23 -7.37 -2.49
CA LEU A 58 0.91 -8.67 -1.93
C LEU A 58 2.16 -9.52 -1.72
N GLN A 59 3.04 -9.63 -2.71
CA GLN A 59 4.23 -10.49 -2.64
C GLN A 59 5.30 -9.95 -1.69
N SER A 60 5.50 -8.63 -1.65
CA SER A 60 6.56 -8.01 -0.86
C SER A 60 6.17 -7.76 0.59
N PHE A 61 4.89 -7.42 0.83
CA PHE A 61 4.42 -6.99 2.15
C PHE A 61 3.35 -7.93 2.72
N GLY A 62 2.73 -8.79 1.91
CA GLY A 62 1.61 -9.60 2.36
C GLY A 62 0.38 -8.75 2.65
N THR A 63 0.19 -7.67 1.89
CA THR A 63 -0.92 -6.73 2.04
C THR A 63 -1.95 -6.90 0.94
N ARG A 64 -3.22 -6.66 1.25
CA ARG A 64 -4.31 -6.54 0.26
C ARG A 64 -4.74 -5.09 0.08
N LEU A 65 -5.32 -4.78 -1.08
CA LEU A 65 -5.91 -3.48 -1.36
C LEU A 65 -7.26 -3.33 -0.63
N PHE A 66 -7.42 -2.21 0.07
CA PHE A 66 -8.67 -1.80 0.73
C PHE A 66 -9.34 -0.59 0.07
N SER A 67 -8.59 0.19 -0.73
CA SER A 67 -9.12 1.42 -1.30
C SER A 67 -10.32 1.20 -2.23
N PRO A 68 -11.22 2.21 -2.36
CA PRO A 68 -12.34 2.16 -3.27
C PRO A 68 -11.86 2.16 -4.73
N ARG A 69 -12.72 1.68 -5.64
CA ARG A 69 -12.47 1.72 -7.09
C ARG A 69 -12.93 3.02 -7.76
N GLU A 70 -13.28 4.00 -6.95
CA GLU A 70 -13.73 5.31 -7.38
C GLU A 70 -12.53 6.23 -7.56
N SER A 71 -12.68 7.25 -8.42
CA SER A 71 -11.59 8.16 -8.69
C SER A 71 -11.21 8.97 -7.44
N THR A 72 -9.90 9.01 -7.19
CA THR A 72 -9.27 9.78 -6.12
C THR A 72 -8.68 11.09 -6.60
N THR A 73 -8.89 11.45 -7.88
CA THR A 73 -8.40 12.70 -8.46
C THR A 73 -9.46 13.37 -9.34
N ASN A 74 -9.28 14.64 -9.67
CA ASN A 74 -10.16 15.33 -10.61
C ASN A 74 -9.96 14.87 -12.06
N ALA A 75 -8.83 14.23 -12.37
CA ALA A 75 -8.52 13.63 -13.67
C ALA A 75 -9.11 12.22 -13.88
N ARG A 76 -9.96 11.75 -12.95
CA ARG A 76 -10.60 10.43 -13.02
C ARG A 76 -9.66 9.23 -12.87
N THR A 77 -8.50 9.42 -12.24
CA THR A 77 -7.56 8.33 -11.91
C THR A 77 -7.84 7.77 -10.51
N VAL A 78 -7.37 6.55 -10.25
CA VAL A 78 -7.45 5.89 -8.94
C VAL A 78 -6.02 5.59 -8.49
N ILE A 79 -5.33 6.58 -7.90
CA ILE A 79 -3.90 6.47 -7.55
C ILE A 79 -3.61 6.60 -6.06
N ASP A 80 -4.51 7.24 -5.32
CA ASP A 80 -4.47 7.27 -3.85
C ASP A 80 -5.11 6.01 -3.24
N GLY A 81 -4.38 5.36 -2.33
CA GLY A 81 -4.64 3.98 -1.95
C GLY A 81 -4.46 3.66 -0.47
N VAL A 82 -5.09 2.56 -0.05
CA VAL A 82 -4.82 1.91 1.23
C VAL A 82 -4.56 0.44 0.98
N PHE A 83 -3.35 -0.02 1.32
CA PHE A 83 -3.03 -1.43 1.44
C PHE A 83 -2.89 -1.79 2.90
N GLY A 84 -3.15 -3.04 3.27
CA GLY A 84 -2.93 -3.43 4.66
C GLY A 84 -2.82 -4.92 4.88
N ARG A 85 -2.21 -5.25 6.02
CA ARG A 85 -2.20 -6.57 6.62
C ARG A 85 -2.92 -6.47 7.95
N ILE A 86 -4.24 -6.55 7.91
CA ILE A 86 -5.09 -6.44 9.09
C ILE A 86 -6.32 -7.34 8.90
N GLU A 87 -6.24 -8.56 9.45
CA GLU A 87 -7.23 -9.62 9.18
C GLU A 87 -8.43 -9.55 10.14
N ASP A 88 -8.23 -9.11 11.38
CA ASP A 88 -9.28 -9.05 12.42
C ASP A 88 -9.98 -7.69 12.53
N TYR A 89 -9.88 -6.85 11.50
CA TYR A 89 -10.50 -5.52 11.50
C TYR A 89 -11.26 -5.29 10.19
N ASN A 90 -12.38 -4.61 10.31
CA ASN A 90 -13.02 -3.96 9.18
C ASN A 90 -12.27 -2.66 8.87
N VAL A 91 -12.01 -2.46 7.57
CA VAL A 91 -11.41 -1.23 7.04
C VAL A 91 -12.39 -0.65 6.04
N GLU A 92 -12.96 0.50 6.38
CA GLU A 92 -13.81 1.29 5.50
C GLU A 92 -13.00 2.46 4.96
N VAL A 93 -13.10 2.72 3.64
CA VAL A 93 -12.42 3.85 3.00
C VAL A 93 -13.47 4.72 2.33
N PHE A 94 -13.45 6.01 2.68
CA PHE A 94 -14.35 7.03 2.16
C PHE A 94 -13.55 8.03 1.35
N ILE A 95 -14.10 8.45 0.21
CA ILE A 95 -13.53 9.51 -0.63
C ILE A 95 -14.44 10.72 -0.52
N TYR A 96 -13.85 11.89 -0.28
CA TYR A 96 -14.59 13.16 -0.26
C TYR A 96 -14.13 14.06 -1.39
N GLU A 97 -15.05 14.87 -1.92
CA GLU A 97 -14.69 15.93 -2.85
C GLU A 97 -13.82 16.98 -2.16
N SER A 98 -12.83 17.49 -2.89
CA SER A 98 -11.95 18.55 -2.43
C SER A 98 -11.92 19.68 -3.45
N TYR A 99 -12.14 20.90 -2.98
CA TYR A 99 -12.04 22.12 -3.79
C TYR A 99 -10.66 22.78 -3.66
N ALA A 100 -9.81 22.27 -2.78
CA ALA A 100 -8.49 22.83 -2.45
C ALA A 100 -7.33 22.01 -3.02
N SER A 101 -7.60 20.85 -3.61
CA SER A 101 -6.57 19.97 -4.18
C SER A 101 -7.10 19.26 -5.43
N HIS A 102 -6.20 18.88 -6.32
CA HIS A 102 -6.49 17.97 -7.42
C HIS A 102 -6.78 16.54 -6.91
N HIS A 103 -6.25 16.18 -5.75
CA HIS A 103 -6.49 14.91 -5.08
C HIS A 103 -7.65 15.02 -4.11
N LYS A 104 -8.45 13.95 -4.06
CA LYS A 104 -9.56 13.78 -3.14
C LYS A 104 -9.05 13.14 -1.86
N PRO A 105 -9.37 13.66 -0.66
CA PRO A 105 -8.95 13.06 0.58
C PRO A 105 -9.60 11.68 0.79
N LEU A 106 -8.80 10.73 1.25
CA LEU A 106 -9.25 9.43 1.72
C LEU A 106 -9.37 9.46 3.25
N VAL A 107 -10.55 9.14 3.77
CA VAL A 107 -10.78 8.94 5.20
C VAL A 107 -10.93 7.46 5.46
N ILE A 108 -10.22 6.97 6.47
CA ILE A 108 -10.11 5.53 6.72
C ILE A 108 -10.59 5.26 8.12
N ARG A 109 -11.57 4.38 8.23
CA ARG A 109 -12.10 3.92 9.51
C ARG A 109 -11.69 2.48 9.70
N VAL A 110 -11.01 2.22 10.82
CA VAL A 110 -10.58 0.89 11.24
C VAL A 110 -11.33 0.55 12.51
N HIS A 111 -12.02 -0.58 12.53
CA HIS A 111 -12.75 -1.06 13.70
C HIS A 111 -12.68 -2.59 13.80
N GLU A 112 -12.77 -3.10 15.03
CA GLU A 112 -12.74 -4.54 15.29
C GLU A 112 -13.97 -5.23 14.69
N LEU A 113 -13.80 -6.48 14.29
CA LEU A 113 -14.86 -7.35 13.78
C LEU A 113 -15.86 -7.77 14.87
#